data_AF-A0A1D8TMG2-F1
#
_entry.id   AF-A0A1D8TMG2-F1
#
_cell.length_a   1.000
_cell.length_b   1.000
_cell.length_c   1.000
_cell.angle_alpha   90.00
_cell.angle_beta   90.00
_cell.angle_gamma   90.00
#
_symmetry.space_group_name_H-M   'P 1'
#
loop_
_entity.id
_entity.type
_entity.pdbx_description
1 polymer ?
#
loop_
_entity_poly.entity_id
_entity_poly.type
_entity_poly.pdbx_seq_one_letter_code
_entity_poly.pdbx_strand_id
1 'polypeptide(L)'
;MTLVRWNPWKDINTLQREIDQLFDNSFVPTTLREFGHLKNVPAAELTQTEDAITLKLEVPGMEAKDLNVEVTDTVVAISGERKEETNTDEKGVKRSEFRYGKFQRIIPLPVRVQNTKVEAEYKDGILNLTLPKAEEEKNKVVKVNLN
;
A
#
# COMPACT_ATOMS: atom_id res chain seq x y z
N MET A 1 -4.95 -11.35 34.92
CA MET A 1 -4.46 -10.73 33.68
C MET A 1 -5.37 -11.17 32.55
N THR A 2 -6.13 -10.23 31.97
CA THR A 2 -7.09 -10.50 30.90
C THR A 2 -6.33 -10.52 29.58
N LEU A 3 -6.28 -11.67 28.93
CA LEU A 3 -5.65 -11.82 27.62
C LEU A 3 -6.49 -11.06 26.58
N VAL A 4 -5.97 -9.93 26.10
CA VAL A 4 -6.56 -9.21 24.97
C VAL A 4 -6.29 -10.04 23.72
N ARG A 5 -7.34 -10.66 23.17
CA ARG A 5 -7.30 -11.39 21.91
C ARG A 5 -7.22 -10.38 20.78
N TRP A 6 -6.02 -10.14 20.26
CA TRP A 6 -5.80 -9.36 19.05
C TRP A 6 -6.55 -10.03 17.89
N ASN A 7 -7.51 -9.30 17.30
CA ASN A 7 -8.33 -9.80 16.20
C ASN A 7 -8.30 -8.77 15.03
N PRO A 8 -7.35 -8.89 14.09
CA PRO A 8 -7.03 -7.89 13.07
C PRO A 8 -8.14 -7.68 12.03
N TRP A 9 -9.18 -8.51 12.02
CA TRP A 9 -10.25 -8.51 11.02
C TRP A 9 -11.40 -7.55 11.33
N LYS A 10 -11.56 -7.10 12.58
CA LYS A 10 -12.61 -6.14 12.95
C LYS A 10 -12.23 -4.70 12.60
N ASP A 11 -10.93 -4.41 12.56
CA ASP A 11 -10.40 -3.07 12.34
C ASP A 11 -10.48 -2.66 10.86
N ILE A 12 -10.45 -3.59 9.91
CA ILE A 12 -10.49 -3.28 8.46
C ILE A 12 -11.86 -2.72 8.03
N ASN A 13 -12.97 -3.28 8.54
CA ASN A 13 -14.31 -2.80 8.20
C ASN A 13 -14.63 -1.45 8.86
N THR A 14 -14.07 -1.18 10.04
CA THR A 14 -14.16 0.14 10.68
C THR A 14 -13.26 1.16 10.00
N LEU A 15 -12.07 0.75 9.54
CA LEU A 15 -11.16 1.59 8.75
C LEU A 15 -11.77 1.94 7.39
N GLN A 16 -12.39 1.00 6.67
CA GLN A 16 -13.10 1.30 5.41
C GLN A 16 -14.16 2.38 5.62
N ARG A 17 -15.01 2.23 6.65
CA ARG A 17 -16.09 3.17 6.92
C ARG A 17 -15.58 4.55 7.37
N GLU A 18 -14.48 4.60 8.13
CA GLU A 18 -13.83 5.86 8.52
C GLU A 18 -13.10 6.52 7.34
N ILE A 19 -12.49 5.73 6.45
CA ILE A 19 -11.85 6.21 5.22
C ILE A 19 -12.91 6.74 4.25
N ASP A 20 -14.01 6.02 4.03
CA ASP A 20 -15.12 6.46 3.17
C ASP A 20 -15.71 7.81 3.65
N GLN A 21 -15.82 8.01 4.97
CA GLN A 21 -16.25 9.29 5.56
C GLN A 21 -15.22 10.41 5.44
N LEU A 22 -13.92 10.09 5.39
CA LEU A 22 -12.83 11.06 5.20
C LEU A 22 -12.66 11.47 3.73
N PHE A 23 -13.11 10.65 2.78
CA PHE A 23 -13.04 10.89 1.34
C PHE A 23 -14.23 11.69 0.76
N ASP A 24 -15.39 11.66 1.41
CA ASP A 24 -16.58 12.43 0.99
C ASP A 24 -16.43 13.95 1.24
N ASN A 25 -15.44 14.35 2.05
CA ASN A 25 -14.98 15.73 2.16
C ASN A 25 -13.80 15.94 1.22
N SER A 26 -14.07 16.53 0.06
CA SER A 26 -13.14 16.93 -1.01
C SER A 26 -12.00 17.85 -0.57
N PHE A 27 -11.10 17.41 0.31
CA PHE A 27 -9.82 18.02 0.64
C PHE A 27 -8.98 16.91 1.29
N VAL A 28 -7.99 16.39 0.57
CA VAL A 28 -7.03 15.38 1.06
C VAL A 28 -6.53 15.82 2.44
N PRO A 29 -6.98 15.20 3.54
CA PRO A 29 -6.65 15.71 4.85
C PRO A 29 -5.17 15.46 5.11
N THR A 30 -4.54 16.43 5.77
CA THR A 30 -3.13 16.39 6.19
C THR A 30 -2.77 15.13 7.00
N THR A 31 -3.77 14.37 7.48
CA THR A 31 -3.63 13.08 8.16
C THR A 31 -3.12 11.95 7.26
N LEU A 32 -3.41 11.93 5.94
CA LEU A 32 -2.81 10.96 5.02
C LEU A 32 -1.30 11.17 4.84
N ARG A 33 -0.82 12.41 5.02
CA ARG A 33 0.61 12.73 5.07
C ARG A 33 1.27 12.18 6.34
N GLU A 34 0.51 12.03 7.44
CA GLU A 34 1.02 11.47 8.69
C GLU A 34 1.19 9.94 8.66
N PHE A 35 0.44 9.21 7.82
CA PHE A 35 0.72 7.77 7.58
C PHE A 35 2.07 7.52 6.88
N GLY A 36 2.68 8.57 6.30
CA GLY A 36 4.07 8.55 5.82
C GLY A 36 5.13 8.52 6.92
N HIS A 37 4.75 8.67 8.21
CA HIS A 37 5.66 8.65 9.36
C HIS A 37 5.81 7.27 10.03
N LEU A 38 5.21 6.21 9.47
CA LEU A 38 5.48 4.84 9.93
C LEU A 38 6.95 4.50 9.67
N LYS A 39 7.75 4.44 10.74
CA LYS A 39 9.11 3.90 10.70
C LYS A 39 9.02 2.47 10.12
N ASN A 40 9.80 2.19 9.07
CA ASN A 40 9.89 0.88 8.39
C ASN A 40 8.84 0.57 7.31
N VAL A 41 8.39 1.56 6.53
CA VAL A 41 7.65 1.27 5.29
C VAL A 41 8.57 1.25 4.07
N PRO A 42 8.45 0.25 3.17
CA PRO A 42 9.14 0.21 1.87
C PRO A 42 8.91 1.48 1.06
N ALA A 43 9.86 1.90 0.22
CA ALA A 43 9.69 3.03 -0.71
C ALA A 43 8.74 2.66 -1.87
N ALA A 44 8.04 3.65 -2.42
CA ALA A 44 7.09 3.43 -3.52
C ALA A 44 7.18 4.52 -4.57
N GLU A 45 6.94 4.14 -5.81
CA GLU A 45 6.78 5.02 -6.96
C GLU A 45 5.39 4.76 -7.56
N LEU A 46 4.63 5.82 -7.79
CA LEU A 46 3.32 5.74 -8.45
C LEU A 46 3.38 6.60 -9.71
N THR A 47 3.08 5.98 -10.85
CA THR A 47 2.94 6.65 -12.15
C THR A 47 1.58 6.32 -12.74
N GLN A 48 1.09 7.17 -13.65
CA GLN A 48 -0.21 6.97 -14.29
C GLN A 48 -0.14 7.32 -15.76
N THR A 49 -0.85 6.54 -16.58
CA THR A 49 -1.16 6.82 -17.97
C THR A 49 -2.64 7.17 -18.10
N GLU A 50 -3.17 7.31 -19.30
CA GLU A 50 -4.63 7.46 -19.51
C GLU A 50 -5.39 6.22 -19.04
N ASP A 51 -4.82 5.03 -19.24
CA ASP A 51 -5.51 3.75 -19.05
C ASP A 51 -5.28 3.07 -17.70
N ALA A 52 -4.13 3.28 -17.07
CA ALA A 52 -3.72 2.52 -15.89
C ALA A 52 -2.86 3.34 -14.93
N ILE A 53 -2.78 2.88 -13.69
CA ILE A 53 -1.79 3.28 -12.70
C ILE A 53 -0.74 2.16 -12.62
N THR A 54 0.54 2.54 -12.56
CA THR A 54 1.63 1.64 -12.24
C THR A 54 2.18 2.01 -10.87
N LEU A 55 2.11 1.07 -9.93
CA LEU A 55 2.62 1.22 -8.58
C LEU A 55 3.80 0.27 -8.38
N LYS A 56 4.96 0.82 -8.01
CA LYS A 56 6.15 0.05 -7.66
C LYS A 56 6.46 0.16 -6.18
N LEU A 57 6.90 -0.93 -5.57
CA LEU A 57 7.32 -0.98 -4.18
C LEU A 57 8.67 -1.70 -4.04
N GLU A 58 9.64 -1.06 -3.39
CA GLU A 58 10.98 -1.61 -3.17
C GLU A 58 11.02 -2.48 -1.90
N VAL A 59 11.01 -3.80 -2.07
CA VAL A 59 11.00 -4.78 -0.97
C VAL A 59 12.08 -5.87 -1.14
N PRO A 60 13.37 -5.52 -1.22
CA PRO A 60 14.43 -6.49 -1.46
C PRO A 60 14.65 -7.45 -0.28
N GLY A 61 15.06 -8.68 -0.58
CA GLY A 61 15.41 -9.70 0.42
C GLY A 61 14.20 -10.40 1.04
N MET A 62 13.04 -10.36 0.37
CA MET A 62 11.85 -11.12 0.74
C MET A 62 11.38 -11.97 -0.43
N GLU A 63 10.71 -13.09 -0.13
CA GLU A 63 10.02 -13.87 -1.16
C GLU A 63 8.62 -13.29 -1.43
N ALA A 64 8.11 -13.49 -2.64
CA ALA A 64 6.77 -13.00 -3.01
C ALA A 64 5.67 -13.53 -2.07
N LYS A 65 5.81 -14.76 -1.57
CA LYS A 65 4.86 -15.39 -0.63
C LYS A 65 4.80 -14.71 0.74
N ASP A 66 5.82 -13.94 1.10
CA ASP A 66 5.90 -13.21 2.37
C ASP A 66 5.27 -11.80 2.26
N LEU A 67 4.75 -11.44 1.08
CA LEU A 67 4.04 -10.21 0.81
C LEU A 67 2.54 -10.48 0.66
N ASN A 68 1.74 -9.72 1.40
CA ASN A 68 0.30 -9.67 1.20
C ASN A 68 -0.07 -8.35 0.51
N VAL A 69 -0.78 -8.44 -0.60
CA VAL A 69 -1.21 -7.30 -1.43
C VAL A 69 -2.71 -7.37 -1.59
N GLU A 70 -3.40 -6.34 -1.12
CA GLU A 70 -4.85 -6.20 -1.20
C GLU A 70 -5.20 -4.93 -1.98
N VAL A 71 -6.12 -5.04 -2.92
CA VAL A 71 -6.52 -3.93 -3.78
C VAL A 71 -8.03 -3.74 -3.75
N THR A 72 -8.42 -2.52 -3.40
CA THR A 72 -9.77 -2.00 -3.57
C THR A 72 -9.82 -1.12 -4.81
N ASP A 73 -10.99 -0.58 -5.15
CA ASP A 73 -11.11 0.36 -6.26
C ASP A 73 -10.34 1.67 -6.02
N THR A 74 -10.02 2.03 -4.77
CA THR A 74 -9.47 3.35 -4.41
C THR A 74 -8.16 3.27 -3.63
N VAL A 75 -7.75 2.09 -3.14
CA VAL A 75 -6.59 1.93 -2.26
C VAL A 75 -5.87 0.61 -2.54
N VAL A 76 -4.53 0.64 -2.48
CA VAL A 76 -3.67 -0.54 -2.40
C VAL A 76 -3.08 -0.64 -0.99
N ALA A 77 -3.25 -1.80 -0.35
CA ALA A 77 -2.61 -2.13 0.92
C ALA A 77 -1.55 -3.22 0.69
N ILE A 78 -0.31 -2.97 1.13
CA ILE A 78 0.78 -3.94 1.10
C ILE A 78 1.26 -4.18 2.52
N SER A 79 1.47 -5.44 2.89
CA SER A 79 2.03 -5.82 4.19
C SER A 79 2.97 -7.00 4.05
N GLY A 80 3.86 -7.15 5.03
CA GLY A 80 4.83 -8.24 5.07
C GLY A 80 5.72 -8.17 6.31
N GLU A 81 6.63 -9.13 6.44
CA GLU A 81 7.58 -9.20 7.55
C GLU A 81 8.98 -9.51 7.04
N ARG A 82 9.91 -8.55 7.20
CA ARG A 82 11.32 -8.79 6.90
C ARG A 82 12.00 -9.38 8.12
N LYS A 83 12.36 -10.65 8.05
CA LYS A 83 13.00 -11.37 9.17
C LYS A 83 14.47 -10.97 9.29
N GLU A 84 14.94 -10.88 10.52
CA GLU A 84 16.37 -10.79 10.81
C GLU A 84 16.96 -12.21 10.84
N GLU A 85 18.02 -12.44 10.06
CA GLU A 85 18.84 -13.63 10.24
C GLU A 85 19.74 -13.41 11.46
N THR A 86 19.50 -14.20 12.51
CA THR A 86 20.35 -14.24 13.70
C THR A 86 21.19 -15.52 13.62
N ASN A 87 22.48 -15.40 13.27
CA ASN A 87 23.41 -16.51 13.41
C ASN A 87 23.90 -16.56 14.86
N THR A 88 23.58 -17.65 15.55
CA THR A 88 23.84 -17.86 16.98
C THR A 88 25.34 -17.98 17.32
N ASP A 89 26.21 -18.10 16.31
CA ASP A 89 27.67 -18.29 16.46
C ASP A 89 28.52 -17.03 16.19
N GLU A 90 27.91 -15.86 15.98
CA GLU A 90 28.66 -14.63 15.67
C GLU A 90 29.37 -14.07 16.92
N LYS A 91 30.64 -14.41 17.08
CA LYS A 91 31.58 -13.70 17.96
C LYS A 91 31.94 -12.34 17.33
N GLY A 92 31.05 -11.36 17.42
CA GLY A 92 31.27 -10.01 16.88
C GLY A 92 30.20 -9.00 17.27
N VAL A 93 30.47 -7.71 17.04
CA VAL A 93 29.47 -6.64 17.20
C VAL A 93 28.78 -6.42 15.87
N LYS A 94 27.49 -6.79 15.78
CA LYS A 94 26.65 -6.54 14.60
C LYS A 94 26.11 -5.11 14.63
N ARG A 95 26.34 -4.35 13.55
CA ARG A 95 25.67 -3.08 13.28
C ARG A 95 24.94 -3.21 11.95
N SER A 96 23.65 -2.91 11.94
CA SER A 96 22.81 -2.99 10.75
C SER A 96 22.06 -1.69 10.52
N GLU A 97 21.98 -1.26 9.27
CA GLU A 97 21.10 -0.18 8.81
C GLU A 97 19.82 -0.71 8.17
N PHE A 98 19.69 -2.04 8.08
CA PHE A 98 18.50 -2.69 7.55
C PHE A 98 17.37 -2.59 8.56
N ARG A 99 16.17 -2.41 8.04
CA ARG A 99 14.94 -2.34 8.83
C ARG A 99 14.29 -3.72 8.82
N TYR A 100 14.21 -4.36 9.98
CA TYR A 100 13.56 -5.65 10.17
C TYR A 100 12.20 -5.50 10.85
N GLY A 101 11.41 -6.56 10.80
CA GLY A 101 10.08 -6.66 11.39
C GLY A 101 8.95 -6.47 10.39
N LYS A 102 7.74 -6.34 10.92
CA LYS A 102 6.50 -6.20 10.16
C LYS A 102 6.37 -4.79 9.60
N PHE A 103 5.84 -4.70 8.40
CA PHE A 103 5.44 -3.44 7.79
C PHE A 103 4.04 -3.55 7.20
N GLN A 104 3.38 -2.40 7.14
CA GLN A 104 2.14 -2.21 6.42
C GLN A 104 2.16 -0.82 5.78
N ARG A 105 1.83 -0.76 4.50
CA ARG A 105 1.76 0.48 3.73
C ARG A 105 0.43 0.53 3.01
N ILE A 106 -0.29 1.64 3.21
CA ILE A 106 -1.56 1.94 2.56
C ILE A 106 -1.30 3.08 1.57
N ILE A 107 -1.66 2.87 0.31
CA ILE A 107 -1.42 3.82 -0.78
C ILE A 107 -2.77 4.14 -1.43
N PRO A 108 -3.32 5.33 -1.16
CA PRO A 108 -4.48 5.84 -1.87
C PRO A 108 -4.18 6.01 -3.36
N LEU A 109 -5.14 5.65 -4.19
CA LEU A 109 -5.06 5.81 -5.64
C LEU A 109 -5.68 7.16 -6.06
N PRO A 110 -5.07 7.87 -7.02
CA PRO A 110 -5.58 9.15 -7.49
C PRO A 110 -6.91 9.04 -8.26
N VAL A 111 -7.25 7.85 -8.75
CA VAL A 111 -8.48 7.54 -9.48
C VAL A 111 -8.91 6.11 -9.18
N ARG A 112 -10.19 5.80 -9.44
CA ARG A 112 -10.72 4.44 -9.27
C ARG A 112 -10.11 3.44 -10.26
N VAL A 113 -9.87 2.21 -9.80
CA VAL A 113 -9.30 1.12 -10.60
C VAL A 113 -10.21 -0.10 -10.64
N GLN A 114 -10.04 -0.94 -11.66
CA GLN A 114 -10.67 -2.25 -11.77
C GLN A 114 -9.87 -3.26 -10.95
N ASN A 115 -10.13 -3.33 -9.64
CA ASN A 115 -9.37 -4.15 -8.71
C ASN A 115 -9.33 -5.65 -9.06
N THR A 116 -10.32 -6.15 -9.79
CA THR A 116 -10.39 -7.55 -10.27
C THR A 116 -9.47 -7.85 -11.45
N LYS A 117 -8.86 -6.84 -12.07
CA LYS A 117 -7.96 -6.95 -13.23
C LYS A 117 -6.54 -6.45 -12.94
N VAL A 118 -6.15 -6.40 -11.66
CA VAL A 118 -4.81 -5.98 -11.26
C VAL A 118 -3.82 -7.09 -11.60
N GLU A 119 -2.72 -6.71 -12.24
CA GLU A 119 -1.60 -7.59 -12.50
C GLU A 119 -0.45 -7.26 -11.55
N ALA A 120 0.21 -8.30 -11.05
CA ALA A 120 1.33 -8.16 -10.12
C ALA A 120 2.54 -8.96 -10.62
N GLU A 121 3.70 -8.32 -10.64
CA GLU A 121 4.99 -8.94 -10.89
C GLU A 121 5.95 -8.60 -9.75
N TYR A 122 6.65 -9.60 -9.22
CA TYR A 122 7.68 -9.40 -8.22
C TYR A 122 9.01 -9.92 -8.75
N LYS A 123 9.94 -9.00 -9.01
CA LYS A 123 11.21 -9.31 -9.64
C LYS A 123 12.30 -8.41 -9.08
N ASP A 124 13.47 -8.97 -8.80
CA ASP A 124 14.66 -8.26 -8.33
C ASP A 124 14.41 -7.37 -7.08
N GLY A 125 13.50 -7.81 -6.20
CA GLY A 125 13.14 -7.07 -4.99
C GLY A 125 12.15 -5.92 -5.22
N ILE A 126 11.57 -5.81 -6.41
CA ILE A 126 10.57 -4.79 -6.75
C ILE A 126 9.23 -5.45 -7.03
N LEU A 127 8.20 -5.06 -6.28
CA LEU A 127 6.80 -5.37 -6.57
C LEU A 127 6.26 -4.32 -7.55
N ASN A 128 5.83 -4.75 -8.73
CA ASN A 128 5.19 -3.94 -9.74
C ASN A 128 3.72 -4.33 -9.83
N LEU A 129 2.82 -3.36 -9.64
CA LEU A 129 1.39 -3.53 -9.80
C LEU A 129 0.92 -2.67 -10.98
N THR A 130 0.21 -3.30 -11.92
CA THR A 130 -0.49 -2.61 -13.00
C THR A 130 -1.98 -2.61 -12.66
N LEU A 131 -2.54 -1.42 -12.45
CA LEU A 131 -3.91 -1.22 -12.01
C LEU A 131 -4.71 -0.50 -13.11
N PRO A 132 -5.50 -1.24 -13.92
CA PRO A 132 -6.33 -0.61 -14.95
C PRO A 132 -7.33 0.34 -14.32
N LYS A 133 -7.47 1.56 -14.85
CA LYS A 133 -8.48 2.51 -14.37
C LYS A 133 -9.89 1.97 -14.63
N ALA A 134 -10.81 2.33 -13.74
CA ALA A 134 -12.23 2.09 -13.94
C ALA A 134 -12.70 2.76 -15.24
N GLU A 135 -13.63 2.13 -15.97
CA GLU A 135 -14.08 2.64 -17.28
C GLU A 135 -14.67 4.05 -17.19
N GLU A 136 -15.35 4.34 -16.07
CA GLU A 136 -15.92 5.67 -15.75
C GLU A 136 -14.87 6.78 -15.59
N GLU A 137 -13.61 6.42 -15.31
CA GLU A 137 -12.52 7.38 -15.09
C GLU A 137 -11.72 7.68 -16.36
N LYS A 138 -11.85 6.88 -17.43
CA LYS A 138 -11.02 7.01 -18.63
C LYS A 138 -11.37 8.22 -19.50
N ASN A 139 -12.58 8.80 -19.36
CA ASN A 139 -13.11 9.82 -20.27
C ASN A 139 -13.87 10.98 -19.59
N LYS A 140 -13.39 11.48 -18.45
CA LYS A 140 -13.99 12.65 -17.79
C LYS A 140 -13.61 13.97 -18.47
N VAL A 141 -14.10 14.20 -19.69
CA VAL A 141 -14.12 15.54 -20.29
C VAL A 141 -15.54 16.10 -20.11
N VAL A 142 -15.69 17.05 -19.19
CA VAL A 142 -16.97 17.75 -18.99
C VAL A 142 -16.90 19.10 -19.67
N LYS A 143 -17.82 19.35 -20.62
CA LYS A 143 -17.98 20.66 -21.25
C LYS A 143 -18.66 21.59 -20.24
N VAL A 144 -17.96 22.65 -19.82
CA VAL A 144 -18.50 23.68 -18.93
C VAL A 144 -19.11 24.79 -19.79
N ASN A 145 -20.38 25.11 -19.55
CA ASN A 145 -21.02 26.28 -20.17
C ASN A 145 -20.74 27.50 -19.28
N LEU A 146 -20.31 28.60 -19.90
CA LEU A 146 -20.14 29.90 -19.23
C LEU A 146 -21.44 30.69 -19.39
N ASN A 147 -21.99 31.20 -18.28
CA ASN A 147 -23.08 32.17 -18.26
C ASN A 147 -22.53 33.59 -18.11
#